data_AF-W6N7A1-F1
#
_entry.id   AF-W6N7A1-F1
#
_cell.length_a   1.000
_cell.length_b   1.000
_cell.length_c   1.000
_cell.angle_alpha   90.00
_cell.angle_beta   90.00
_cell.angle_gamma   90.00
#
_symmetry.space_group_name_H-M   'P 1'
#
loop_
_entity.id
_entity.type
_entity.pdbx_description
1 polymer ?
#
loop_
_entity_poly.entity_id
_entity_poly.type
_entity_poly.pdbx_seq_one_letter_code
_entity_poly.pdbx_strand_id
1 'polypeptide(L)'
;MHIKKTIVNRKFGIVDIIILLAIASILYLIISSGSLSERSGDTLAISTNISDLPGYVLKSVGRMTAAYILSFIFTIIYGYTAAHNKNAEKVMIPLLDILQSLPVLSFLPAVVLGLIKLFPHSNFGLELSCIILIFTGQAWNMTFSFYHSIKSIPKDFNYAARIFGLNKWQNFKKLQMPVSVIGLVFNSIMSWAGGWFFLMVCEMFTLRGKDFRLPGIGSFLQIAANEQNYRALMWGIAALVFVIVLMYVLIWRPITVWSDKFKMELTQSGEEQHSFVLTFFRRSVIVEFFIDKILKVVFEKVNTAIDQFFIKYYRKPKSRNKVGNGIGKWIFRIIICAIIVYCTANAVLLLKNLSMYELLEVVPAAVYTFLRVISAQIIALMWTVPLGVVIGMNKKAANILQPVIQVVASIPATALFPVILIFFVNKLGGLNIASIVLMLMGTQWYILFNVIAGASAIPEDLKEASTIYGIRGWKKWKTLIIPSIFPYLVTGMVTAAGGCWNASIVSEYVNFGGKVLTTKGLGSLISTATERGNYPMLLLGTIVMCTFVVCINNIVWKRLYALSDDKFKIEL
;
A
#
# COMPACT_ATOMS: atom_id res chain seq x y z
N MET A 1 -17.85 -20.62 6.76
CA MET A 1 -19.22 -20.68 6.22
C MET A 1 -20.18 -19.59 6.73
N HIS A 2 -20.02 -18.96 7.92
CA HIS A 2 -20.96 -17.90 8.37
C HIS A 2 -20.47 -16.43 8.35
N ILE A 3 -19.21 -16.15 7.96
CA ILE A 3 -18.65 -14.78 8.01
C ILE A 3 -18.57 -14.10 6.63
N LYS A 4 -18.68 -14.84 5.52
CA LYS A 4 -18.60 -14.26 4.17
C LYS A 4 -19.87 -13.50 3.72
N LYS A 5 -21.06 -13.87 4.22
CA LYS A 5 -22.33 -13.18 3.90
C LYS A 5 -22.47 -11.78 4.53
N THR A 6 -21.66 -11.41 5.51
CA THR A 6 -21.82 -10.13 6.23
C THR A 6 -21.19 -8.91 5.55
N ILE A 7 -20.28 -9.09 4.60
CA ILE A 7 -19.63 -7.96 3.89
C ILE A 7 -20.47 -7.52 2.68
N VAL A 8 -21.10 -8.49 2.00
CA VAL A 8 -21.80 -8.28 0.73
C VAL A 8 -23.14 -7.52 0.88
N ASN A 9 -23.81 -7.60 2.03
CA ASN A 9 -25.15 -7.00 2.24
C ASN A 9 -25.18 -5.66 3.01
N ARG A 10 -24.05 -5.00 3.25
CA ARG A 10 -24.07 -3.67 3.89
C ARG A 10 -24.43 -2.58 2.89
N LYS A 11 -25.70 -2.14 2.91
CA LYS A 11 -26.16 -0.88 2.30
C LYS A 11 -25.45 0.31 2.96
N PHE A 12 -25.30 1.41 2.23
CA PHE A 12 -24.82 2.68 2.78
C PHE A 12 -25.64 3.01 4.02
N GLY A 13 -24.97 3.12 5.17
CA GLY A 13 -25.63 3.18 6.46
C GLY A 13 -25.03 4.25 7.37
N ILE A 14 -25.62 4.38 8.56
CA ILE A 14 -25.17 5.32 9.60
C ILE A 14 -23.68 5.14 9.93
N VAL A 15 -23.15 3.92 9.80
CA VAL A 15 -21.73 3.63 10.01
C VAL A 15 -20.84 4.37 9.00
N ASP A 16 -21.25 4.43 7.72
CA ASP A 16 -20.49 5.12 6.67
C ASP A 16 -20.51 6.64 6.87
N ILE A 17 -21.62 7.18 7.39
CA ILE A 17 -21.72 8.60 7.78
C ILE A 17 -20.76 8.88 8.96
N ILE A 18 -20.82 8.07 10.02
CA ILE A 18 -19.91 8.22 11.18
C ILE A 18 -18.45 8.14 10.74
N ILE A 19 -18.14 7.27 9.78
CA ILE A 19 -16.83 7.15 9.18
C ILE A 19 -16.42 8.43 8.46
N LEU A 20 -17.26 8.97 7.57
CA LEU A 20 -16.95 10.21 6.85
C LEU A 20 -16.75 11.38 7.81
N LEU A 21 -17.55 11.44 8.88
CA LEU A 21 -17.39 12.43 9.94
C LEU A 21 -16.09 12.23 10.72
N ALA A 22 -15.68 11.00 11.00
CA ALA A 22 -14.41 10.70 11.66
C ALA A 22 -13.20 11.07 10.77
N ILE A 23 -13.28 10.82 9.46
CA ILE A 23 -12.25 11.26 8.51
C ILE A 23 -12.16 12.78 8.50
N ALA A 24 -13.28 13.49 8.31
CA ALA A 24 -13.31 14.95 8.32
C ALA A 24 -12.78 15.51 9.64
N SER A 25 -13.07 14.84 10.75
CA SER A 25 -12.59 15.19 12.09
C SER A 25 -11.08 15.04 12.23
N ILE A 26 -10.54 13.90 11.79
CA ILE A 26 -9.09 13.63 11.79
C ILE A 26 -8.39 14.63 10.88
N LEU A 27 -8.88 14.83 9.66
CA LEU A 27 -8.31 15.81 8.72
C LEU A 27 -8.33 17.22 9.30
N TYR A 28 -9.44 17.65 9.91
CA TYR A 28 -9.52 18.94 10.59
C TYR A 28 -8.51 19.04 11.73
N LEU A 29 -8.40 18.04 12.61
CA LEU A 29 -7.44 18.04 13.72
C LEU A 29 -6.01 18.22 13.22
N ILE A 30 -5.64 17.43 12.21
CA ILE A 30 -4.31 17.47 11.62
C ILE A 30 -4.10 18.88 11.04
N ILE A 31 -5.02 19.39 10.21
CA ILE A 31 -4.92 20.73 9.57
C ILE A 31 -4.87 21.87 10.60
N SER A 32 -5.75 21.85 11.60
CA SER A 32 -5.86 22.90 12.64
C SER A 32 -4.66 22.96 13.57
N SER A 33 -3.94 21.85 13.73
CA SER A 33 -2.72 21.78 14.54
C SER A 33 -1.52 22.49 13.87
N GLY A 34 -1.61 22.71 12.55
CA GLY A 34 -0.58 23.34 11.72
C GLY A 34 -0.66 24.86 11.73
N SER A 35 -0.27 25.51 12.83
CA SER A 35 0.18 26.91 12.76
C SER A 35 1.58 26.93 12.15
N LEU A 36 1.82 27.75 11.11
CA LEU A 36 3.16 27.94 10.54
C LEU A 36 4.12 28.38 11.66
N SER A 37 4.94 27.45 12.14
CA SER A 37 6.08 27.82 12.98
C SER A 37 7.06 28.60 12.10
N GLU A 38 7.55 29.73 12.61
CA GLU A 38 8.64 30.50 12.02
C GLU A 38 9.95 29.72 12.11
N ARG A 39 10.05 28.63 11.36
CA ARG A 39 11.36 28.08 11.04
C ARG A 39 11.75 28.61 9.66
N SER A 40 12.68 29.54 9.68
CA SER A 40 13.62 29.78 8.60
C SER A 40 14.53 28.55 8.57
N GLY A 41 14.11 27.48 7.91
CA GLY A 41 15.00 26.35 7.70
C GLY A 41 16.15 26.85 6.84
N ASP A 42 17.40 26.75 7.33
CA ASP A 42 18.57 26.82 6.48
C ASP A 42 18.32 25.86 5.32
N THR A 43 18.12 26.42 4.13
CA THR A 43 17.93 25.66 2.92
C THR A 43 19.25 24.93 2.68
N LEU A 44 19.33 23.66 3.11
CA LEU A 44 20.42 22.78 2.72
C LEU A 44 20.39 22.73 1.20
N ALA A 45 21.31 23.43 0.55
CA ALA A 45 21.46 23.40 -0.89
C ALA A 45 21.75 21.94 -1.28
N ILE A 46 20.78 21.30 -1.91
CA ILE A 46 20.95 19.94 -2.43
C ILE A 46 21.73 20.08 -3.73
N SER A 47 22.93 19.48 -3.76
CA SER A 47 23.79 19.50 -4.94
C SER A 47 23.29 18.50 -5.99
N THR A 48 23.45 18.87 -7.26
CA THR A 48 23.23 17.96 -8.40
C THR A 48 24.50 17.23 -8.83
N ASN A 49 25.53 17.25 -7.96
CA ASN A 49 26.78 16.52 -8.18
C ASN A 49 26.58 15.01 -8.05
N ILE A 50 27.13 14.27 -9.00
CA ILE A 50 27.00 12.80 -9.06
C ILE A 50 27.68 12.13 -7.85
N SER A 51 28.70 12.75 -7.26
CA SER A 51 29.40 12.25 -6.07
C SER A 51 28.54 12.17 -4.82
N ASP A 52 27.50 13.01 -4.73
CA ASP A 52 26.62 13.08 -3.55
C ASP A 52 25.46 12.07 -3.63
N LEU A 53 25.24 11.51 -4.83
CA LEU A 53 24.16 10.57 -5.13
C LEU A 53 24.16 9.32 -4.24
N PRO A 54 25.29 8.65 -3.93
CA PRO A 54 25.29 7.52 -3.00
C PRO A 54 24.81 7.91 -1.59
N GLY A 55 25.17 9.10 -1.13
CA GLY A 55 24.72 9.63 0.16
C GLY A 55 23.21 9.87 0.20
N TYR A 56 22.66 10.44 -0.88
CA TYR A 56 21.21 10.63 -1.02
C TYR A 56 20.46 9.31 -1.09
N VAL A 57 20.96 8.33 -1.86
CA VAL A 57 20.42 6.97 -1.91
C VAL A 57 20.37 6.34 -0.52
N LEU A 58 21.45 6.41 0.25
CA LEU A 58 21.52 5.80 1.58
C LEU A 58 20.50 6.42 2.55
N LYS A 59 20.32 7.75 2.52
CA LYS A 59 19.30 8.43 3.34
C LYS A 59 17.89 7.97 2.97
N SER A 60 17.59 7.91 1.67
CA SER A 60 16.30 7.44 1.15
C SER A 60 16.02 5.99 1.52
N VAL A 61 16.98 5.08 1.34
CA VAL A 61 16.87 3.67 1.75
C VAL A 61 16.74 3.53 3.27
N GLY A 62 17.44 4.35 4.05
CA GLY A 62 17.34 4.38 5.50
C GLY A 62 15.93 4.70 5.99
N ARG A 63 15.32 5.76 5.44
CA ARG A 63 13.92 6.15 5.74
C ARG A 63 12.94 5.04 5.36
N MET A 64 13.09 4.48 4.16
CA MET A 64 12.27 3.36 3.66
C MET A 64 12.36 2.14 4.57
N THR A 65 13.56 1.81 5.05
CA THR A 65 13.79 0.67 5.95
C THR A 65 13.15 0.91 7.33
N ALA A 66 13.33 2.10 7.89
CA ALA A 66 12.73 2.47 9.18
C ALA A 66 11.19 2.42 9.12
N ALA A 67 10.60 2.97 8.07
CA ALA A 67 9.17 2.90 7.81
C ALA A 67 8.70 1.45 7.65
N TYR A 68 9.44 0.62 6.90
CA TYR A 68 9.07 -0.77 6.66
C TYR A 68 9.09 -1.61 7.94
N ILE A 69 10.08 -1.41 8.82
CA ILE A 69 10.13 -2.08 10.13
C ILE A 69 8.89 -1.71 10.95
N LEU A 70 8.52 -0.43 10.99
CA LEU A 70 7.31 0.03 11.67
C LEU A 70 6.04 -0.58 11.06
N SER A 71 5.95 -0.62 9.73
CA SER A 71 4.82 -1.21 8.99
C SER A 71 4.71 -2.72 9.21
N PHE A 72 5.83 -3.43 9.31
CA PHE A 72 5.86 -4.86 9.59
C PHE A 72 5.40 -5.18 11.02
N ILE A 73 5.88 -4.43 12.01
CA ILE A 73 5.43 -4.56 13.40
C ILE A 73 3.93 -4.25 13.51
N PHE A 74 3.49 -3.16 12.89
CA PHE A 74 2.07 -2.80 12.82
C PHE A 74 1.25 -3.92 12.18
N THR A 75 1.69 -4.46 11.05
CA THR A 75 1.02 -5.55 10.32
C THR A 75 0.78 -6.76 11.23
N ILE A 76 1.82 -7.21 11.94
CA ILE A 76 1.71 -8.38 12.82
C ILE A 76 0.73 -8.08 13.96
N ILE A 77 0.86 -6.95 14.65
CA ILE A 77 0.04 -6.62 15.82
C ILE A 77 -1.43 -6.37 15.41
N TYR A 78 -1.62 -5.50 14.41
CA TYR A 78 -2.93 -5.05 13.95
C TYR A 78 -3.70 -6.19 13.29
N GLY A 79 -3.06 -6.89 12.34
CA GLY A 79 -3.67 -7.99 11.61
C GLY A 79 -3.97 -9.19 12.51
N TYR A 80 -3.06 -9.55 13.43
CA TYR A 80 -3.30 -10.63 14.39
C TYR A 80 -4.49 -10.32 15.32
N THR A 81 -4.56 -9.08 15.83
CA THR A 81 -5.64 -8.64 16.73
C THR A 81 -6.98 -8.65 16.01
N ALA A 82 -7.03 -8.11 14.79
CA ALA A 82 -8.23 -8.12 13.96
C ALA A 82 -8.67 -9.55 13.58
N ALA A 83 -7.73 -10.47 13.35
CA ALA A 83 -8.06 -11.85 13.00
C ALA A 83 -8.71 -12.64 14.16
N HIS A 84 -8.28 -12.37 15.41
CA HIS A 84 -8.69 -13.15 16.58
C HIS A 84 -9.86 -12.56 17.37
N ASN A 85 -10.11 -11.24 17.29
CA ASN A 85 -11.15 -10.57 18.05
C ASN A 85 -12.26 -10.02 17.14
N LYS A 86 -13.47 -10.62 17.21
CA LYS A 86 -14.63 -10.22 16.40
C LYS A 86 -15.05 -8.76 16.58
N ASN A 87 -14.83 -8.17 17.76
CA ASN A 87 -15.16 -6.76 17.98
C ASN A 87 -14.10 -5.84 17.38
N ALA A 88 -12.83 -6.24 17.47
CA ALA A 88 -11.73 -5.53 16.84
C ALA A 88 -11.86 -5.58 15.31
N GLU A 89 -12.15 -6.76 14.75
CA GLU A 89 -12.41 -6.97 13.32
C GLU A 89 -13.46 -6.01 12.74
N LYS A 90 -14.58 -5.82 13.46
CA LYS A 90 -15.68 -4.92 13.04
C LYS A 90 -15.30 -3.44 12.95
N VAL A 91 -14.22 -3.01 13.61
CA VAL A 91 -13.78 -1.62 13.67
C VAL A 91 -12.48 -1.43 12.90
N MET A 92 -11.48 -2.26 13.17
CA MET A 92 -10.13 -2.17 12.62
C MET A 92 -10.09 -2.39 11.10
N ILE A 93 -10.82 -3.40 10.58
CA ILE A 93 -10.80 -3.68 9.14
C ILE A 93 -11.44 -2.54 8.34
N PRO A 94 -12.66 -2.04 8.67
CA PRO A 94 -13.19 -0.85 8.02
C PRO A 94 -12.30 0.37 8.18
N LEU A 95 -11.75 0.63 9.38
CA LEU A 95 -10.85 1.75 9.62
C LEU A 95 -9.63 1.70 8.70
N LEU A 96 -9.02 0.53 8.53
CA LEU A 96 -7.87 0.34 7.66
C LEU A 96 -8.24 0.54 6.19
N ASP A 97 -9.41 0.06 5.75
CA ASP A 97 -9.95 0.26 4.39
C ASP A 97 -10.21 1.74 4.05
N ILE A 98 -10.60 2.52 5.06
CA ILE A 98 -10.78 3.97 4.92
C ILE A 98 -9.43 4.68 4.86
N LEU A 99 -8.55 4.40 5.82
CA LEU A 99 -7.26 5.10 5.93
C LEU A 99 -6.38 4.86 4.71
N GLN A 100 -6.46 3.68 4.06
CA GLN A 100 -5.74 3.42 2.81
C GLN A 100 -6.23 4.27 1.62
N SER A 101 -7.46 4.76 1.69
CA SER A 101 -8.06 5.58 0.64
C SER A 101 -7.71 7.06 0.79
N LEU A 102 -7.12 7.47 1.92
CA LEU A 102 -6.70 8.84 2.15
C LEU A 102 -5.43 9.16 1.39
N PRO A 103 -5.42 10.21 0.56
CA PRO A 103 -4.23 10.58 -0.15
C PRO A 103 -3.20 11.24 0.75
N VAL A 104 -1.93 10.93 0.49
CA VAL A 104 -0.79 11.44 1.28
C VAL A 104 -0.76 12.95 1.34
N LEU A 105 -0.89 13.62 0.19
CA LEU A 105 -0.83 15.08 0.11
C LEU A 105 -1.91 15.77 0.95
N SER A 106 -3.03 15.10 1.20
CA SER A 106 -4.13 15.65 1.99
C SER A 106 -3.79 15.85 3.45
N PHE A 107 -2.92 15.00 4.02
CA PHE A 107 -2.52 15.08 5.43
C PHE A 107 -1.01 15.35 5.62
N LEU A 108 -0.21 15.28 4.55
CA LEU A 108 1.23 15.58 4.54
C LEU A 108 1.58 16.94 5.15
N PRO A 109 1.02 18.09 4.71
CA PRO A 109 1.35 19.39 5.30
C PRO A 109 1.14 19.41 6.80
N ALA A 110 0.10 18.76 7.23
CA ALA A 110 -0.41 18.87 8.57
C ALA A 110 0.32 17.91 9.53
N VAL A 111 0.75 16.72 9.07
CA VAL A 111 1.72 15.87 9.78
C VAL A 111 3.07 16.57 9.90
N VAL A 112 3.57 17.15 8.80
CA VAL A 112 4.86 17.87 8.75
C VAL A 112 4.85 19.05 9.72
N LEU A 113 3.86 19.94 9.64
CA LEU A 113 3.76 21.10 10.52
C LEU A 113 3.59 20.70 11.99
N GLY A 114 2.79 19.67 12.27
CA GLY A 114 2.58 19.17 13.63
C GLY A 114 3.87 18.62 14.26
N LEU A 115 4.66 17.85 13.52
CA LEU A 115 5.91 17.27 14.02
C LEU A 115 7.06 18.27 14.09
N ILE A 116 7.11 19.26 13.19
CA ILE A 116 8.03 20.40 13.33
C ILE A 116 7.72 21.18 14.61
N LYS A 117 6.44 21.37 14.94
CA LYS A 117 6.04 22.03 16.19
C LYS A 117 6.46 21.26 17.44
N LEU A 118 6.45 19.92 17.40
CA LEU A 118 6.94 19.08 18.51
C LEU A 118 8.47 19.07 18.62
N PHE A 119 9.18 19.20 17.49
CA PHE A 119 10.65 19.20 17.42
C PHE A 119 11.17 20.46 16.69
N PRO A 120 11.00 21.66 17.25
CA PRO A 120 11.27 22.91 16.55
C PRO A 120 12.76 23.12 16.24
N HIS A 121 13.66 22.60 17.07
CA HIS A 121 15.10 22.85 16.99
C HIS A 121 15.90 21.79 16.22
N SER A 122 15.26 20.76 15.65
CA SER A 122 15.98 19.69 14.95
C SER A 122 15.29 19.26 13.65
N ASN A 123 16.06 18.69 12.71
CA ASN A 123 15.48 18.12 11.47
C ASN A 123 14.76 16.79 11.74
N PHE A 124 14.78 16.32 12.99
CA PHE A 124 14.12 15.09 13.41
C PHE A 124 12.61 15.11 13.15
N GLY A 125 11.95 16.26 13.33
CA GLY A 125 10.51 16.41 13.03
C GLY A 125 10.19 16.14 11.56
N LEU A 126 11.01 16.65 10.64
CA LEU A 126 10.87 16.40 9.19
C LEU A 126 11.16 14.95 8.82
N GLU A 127 12.26 14.40 9.34
CA GLU A 127 12.64 13.00 9.11
C GLU A 127 11.55 12.04 9.62
N LEU A 128 11.04 12.27 10.82
CA LEU A 128 9.96 11.47 11.42
C LEU A 128 8.65 11.61 10.62
N SER A 129 8.33 12.81 10.13
CA SER A 129 7.18 13.02 9.25
C SER A 129 7.28 12.14 8.01
N CYS A 130 8.42 12.20 7.32
CA CYS A 130 8.70 11.39 6.13
C CYS A 130 8.54 9.89 6.43
N ILE A 131 9.12 9.39 7.53
CA ILE A 131 8.99 7.98 7.94
C ILE A 131 7.53 7.60 8.21
N ILE A 132 6.76 8.42 8.94
CA ILE A 132 5.34 8.17 9.23
C ILE A 132 4.52 8.13 7.93
N LEU A 133 4.81 9.02 7.00
CA LEU A 133 4.11 9.09 5.73
C LEU A 133 4.41 7.86 4.86
N ILE A 134 5.67 7.47 4.73
CA ILE A 134 6.05 6.22 4.03
C ILE A 134 5.41 5.01 4.72
N PHE A 135 5.39 4.98 6.05
CA PHE A 135 4.75 3.92 6.84
C PHE A 135 3.29 3.71 6.44
N THR A 136 2.53 4.81 6.23
CA THR A 136 1.14 4.69 5.78
C THR A 136 1.06 3.98 4.43
N GLY A 137 1.91 4.29 3.47
CA GLY A 137 1.94 3.61 2.16
C GLY A 137 2.32 2.13 2.22
N GLN A 138 3.15 1.74 3.20
CA GLN A 138 3.67 0.38 3.32
C GLN A 138 2.79 -0.55 4.17
N ALA A 139 2.04 -0.03 5.13
CA ALA A 139 1.35 -0.85 6.13
C ALA A 139 0.10 -1.57 5.61
N TRP A 140 -0.66 -0.96 4.70
CA TRP A 140 -2.03 -1.39 4.39
C TRP A 140 -2.12 -2.78 3.75
N ASN A 141 -1.45 -2.98 2.60
CA ASN A 141 -1.52 -4.24 1.84
C ASN A 141 -0.97 -5.42 2.65
N MET A 142 0.14 -5.22 3.36
CA MET A 142 0.73 -6.22 4.24
C MET A 142 -0.23 -6.62 5.37
N THR A 143 -0.91 -5.65 5.99
CA THR A 143 -1.87 -5.91 7.07
C THR A 143 -3.09 -6.69 6.58
N PHE A 144 -3.67 -6.31 5.44
CA PHE A 144 -4.78 -7.06 4.84
C PHE A 144 -4.36 -8.48 4.47
N SER A 145 -3.21 -8.64 3.79
CA SER A 145 -2.71 -9.96 3.42
C SER A 145 -2.52 -10.84 4.64
N PHE A 146 -1.89 -10.32 5.70
CA PHE A 146 -1.66 -11.08 6.92
C PHE A 146 -2.97 -11.48 7.61
N TYR A 147 -3.91 -10.54 7.73
CA TYR A 147 -5.23 -10.82 8.28
C TYR A 147 -5.98 -11.89 7.47
N HIS A 148 -5.99 -11.77 6.14
CA HIS A 148 -6.68 -12.73 5.26
C HIS A 148 -6.01 -14.10 5.27
N SER A 149 -4.67 -14.17 5.29
CA SER A 149 -3.93 -15.43 5.39
C SER A 149 -4.24 -16.19 6.67
N ILE A 150 -4.39 -15.50 7.81
CA ILE A 150 -4.80 -16.16 9.06
C ILE A 150 -6.24 -16.66 8.96
N LYS A 151 -7.14 -15.88 8.35
CA LYS A 151 -8.56 -16.25 8.18
C LYS A 151 -8.78 -17.37 7.15
N SER A 152 -7.87 -17.55 6.20
CA SER A 152 -7.96 -18.60 5.17
C SER A 152 -7.50 -19.97 5.68
N ILE A 153 -6.90 -20.05 6.87
CA ILE A 153 -6.50 -21.33 7.47
C ILE A 153 -7.73 -22.25 7.59
N PRO A 154 -7.72 -23.45 6.97
CA PRO A 154 -8.82 -24.40 7.10
C PRO A 154 -9.08 -24.76 8.56
N LYS A 155 -10.34 -25.11 8.87
CA LYS A 155 -10.72 -25.41 10.25
C LYS A 155 -9.97 -26.62 10.81
N ASP A 156 -9.63 -27.58 9.97
CA ASP A 156 -8.98 -28.84 10.36
C ASP A 156 -7.59 -28.60 10.94
N PHE A 157 -6.81 -27.67 10.38
CA PHE A 157 -5.53 -27.25 10.96
C PHE A 157 -5.71 -26.61 12.34
N ASN A 158 -6.76 -25.82 12.52
CA ASN A 158 -7.06 -25.22 13.83
C ASN A 158 -7.52 -26.26 14.86
N TYR A 159 -8.22 -27.32 14.44
CA TYR A 159 -8.57 -28.45 15.32
C TYR A 159 -7.35 -29.29 15.66
N ALA A 160 -6.51 -29.62 14.68
CA ALA A 160 -5.25 -30.33 14.89
C ALA A 160 -4.36 -29.58 15.89
N ALA A 161 -4.18 -28.27 15.73
CA ALA A 161 -3.41 -27.45 16.67
C ALA A 161 -3.93 -27.53 18.13
N ARG A 162 -5.25 -27.64 18.31
CA ARG A 162 -5.86 -27.83 19.64
C ARG A 162 -5.63 -29.24 20.18
N ILE A 163 -5.72 -30.27 19.34
CA ILE A 163 -5.45 -31.66 19.71
C ILE A 163 -3.99 -31.82 20.15
N PHE A 164 -3.05 -31.21 19.42
CA PHE A 164 -1.63 -31.17 19.79
C PHE A 164 -1.32 -30.27 21.00
N GLY A 165 -2.33 -29.65 21.62
CA GLY A 165 -2.15 -28.82 22.82
C GLY A 165 -1.31 -27.57 22.59
N LEU A 166 -1.22 -27.07 21.35
CA LEU A 166 -0.38 -25.91 21.05
C LEU A 166 -0.89 -24.66 21.78
N ASN A 167 0.01 -24.00 22.51
CA ASN A 167 -0.29 -22.71 23.11
C ASN A 167 -0.46 -21.63 22.01
N LYS A 168 -0.97 -20.43 22.36
CA LYS A 168 -1.20 -19.37 21.37
C LYS A 168 0.05 -18.95 20.58
N TRP A 169 1.20 -18.92 21.24
CA TRP A 169 2.46 -18.53 20.64
C TRP A 169 3.03 -19.63 19.73
N GLN A 170 2.91 -20.88 20.14
CA GLN A 170 3.25 -22.05 19.34
C GLN A 170 2.34 -22.17 18.12
N ASN A 171 1.03 -21.96 18.29
CA ASN A 171 0.09 -21.93 17.18
C ASN A 171 0.41 -20.79 16.20
N PHE A 172 0.76 -19.60 16.72
CA PHE A 172 1.22 -18.49 15.89
C PHE A 172 2.47 -18.86 15.10
N LYS A 173 3.52 -19.36 15.75
CA LYS A 173 4.80 -19.67 15.11
C LYS A 173 4.77 -20.88 14.17
N LYS A 174 4.05 -21.95 14.53
CA LYS A 174 4.07 -23.23 13.79
C LYS A 174 2.99 -23.35 12.72
N LEU A 175 1.89 -22.61 12.84
CA LEU A 175 0.78 -22.69 11.90
C LEU A 175 0.51 -21.34 11.22
N GLN A 176 0.20 -20.30 12.01
CA GLN A 176 -0.32 -19.06 11.44
C GLN A 176 0.73 -18.28 10.65
N MET A 177 1.95 -18.17 11.18
CA MET A 177 3.03 -17.46 10.53
C MET A 177 3.46 -18.17 9.23
N PRO A 178 3.78 -19.48 9.20
CA PRO A 178 4.09 -20.21 7.97
C PRO A 178 3.09 -20.00 6.83
N VAL A 179 1.79 -20.12 7.12
CA VAL A 179 0.72 -19.91 6.13
C VAL A 179 0.70 -18.45 5.63
N SER A 180 1.02 -17.49 6.51
CA SER A 180 0.99 -16.07 6.18
C SER A 180 2.27 -15.54 5.54
N VAL A 181 3.40 -16.26 5.64
CA VAL A 181 4.70 -15.85 5.09
C VAL A 181 4.60 -15.54 3.61
N ILE A 182 3.96 -16.41 2.82
CA ILE A 182 3.89 -16.24 1.35
C ILE A 182 3.20 -14.92 1.00
N GLY A 183 2.02 -14.69 1.59
CA GLY A 183 1.27 -13.45 1.40
C GLY A 183 2.03 -12.23 1.91
N LEU A 184 2.69 -12.34 3.07
CA LEU A 184 3.51 -11.27 3.65
C LEU A 184 4.68 -10.91 2.75
N VAL A 185 5.46 -11.87 2.25
CA VAL A 185 6.64 -11.62 1.41
C VAL A 185 6.22 -10.92 0.13
N PHE A 186 5.20 -11.45 -0.55
CA PHE A 186 4.69 -10.85 -1.78
C PHE A 186 4.20 -9.40 -1.54
N ASN A 187 3.39 -9.19 -0.51
CA ASN A 187 2.89 -7.85 -0.20
C ASN A 187 3.96 -6.91 0.35
N SER A 188 5.06 -7.43 0.91
CA SER A 188 6.20 -6.62 1.34
C SER A 188 6.94 -6.02 0.14
N ILE A 189 7.09 -6.78 -0.95
CA ILE A 189 7.65 -6.26 -2.22
C ILE A 189 6.76 -5.14 -2.76
N MET A 190 5.44 -5.36 -2.81
CA MET A 190 4.48 -4.35 -3.27
C MET A 190 4.43 -3.12 -2.36
N SER A 191 4.54 -3.30 -1.05
CA SER A 191 4.63 -2.20 -0.09
C SER A 191 5.93 -1.42 -0.27
N TRP A 192 7.06 -2.07 -0.54
CA TRP A 192 8.32 -1.38 -0.83
C TRP A 192 8.23 -0.54 -2.11
N ALA A 193 7.65 -1.11 -3.17
CA ALA A 193 7.35 -0.39 -4.42
C ALA A 193 6.47 0.85 -4.17
N GLY A 194 5.39 0.68 -3.39
CA GLY A 194 4.53 1.78 -2.97
C GLY A 194 5.28 2.82 -2.12
N GLY A 195 6.13 2.40 -1.19
CA GLY A 195 6.89 3.31 -0.34
C GLY A 195 7.80 4.26 -1.13
N TRP A 196 8.38 3.82 -2.26
CA TRP A 196 9.15 4.71 -3.14
C TRP A 196 8.33 5.89 -3.67
N PHE A 197 7.05 5.68 -4.00
CA PHE A 197 6.16 6.77 -4.40
C PHE A 197 5.99 7.80 -3.28
N PHE A 198 5.74 7.35 -2.05
CA PHE A 198 5.54 8.21 -0.89
C PHE A 198 6.83 8.95 -0.51
N LEU A 199 7.96 8.26 -0.57
CA LEU A 199 9.29 8.81 -0.31
C LEU A 199 9.59 10.00 -1.23
N MET A 200 9.36 9.84 -2.53
CA MET A 200 9.57 10.92 -3.52
C MET A 200 8.74 12.15 -3.16
N VAL A 201 7.44 11.97 -2.87
CA VAL A 201 6.56 13.08 -2.49
C VAL A 201 7.03 13.79 -1.22
N CYS A 202 7.50 13.04 -0.22
CA CYS A 202 7.98 13.61 1.04
C CYS A 202 9.32 14.34 0.88
N GLU A 203 10.24 13.78 0.10
CA GLU A 203 11.55 14.40 -0.14
C GLU A 203 11.45 15.66 -1.00
N MET A 204 10.43 15.76 -1.84
CA MET A 204 10.16 16.88 -2.76
C MET A 204 9.21 17.95 -2.18
N PHE A 205 8.82 17.82 -0.91
CA PHE A 205 7.73 18.62 -0.35
C PHE A 205 8.10 20.09 -0.14
N THR A 206 7.23 20.98 -0.62
CA THR A 206 7.31 22.43 -0.46
C THR A 206 5.93 22.99 -0.10
N LEU A 207 5.87 24.02 0.74
CA LEU A 207 4.60 24.60 1.19
C LEU A 207 4.71 26.13 1.30
N ARG A 208 3.83 26.87 0.61
CA ARG A 208 3.79 28.35 0.59
C ARG A 208 5.16 29.00 0.29
N GLY A 209 5.91 28.44 -0.65
CA GLY A 209 7.25 28.90 -1.00
C GLY A 209 8.34 28.60 0.05
N LYS A 210 7.99 28.00 1.19
CA LYS A 210 8.98 27.44 2.13
C LYS A 210 9.39 26.05 1.69
N ASP A 211 10.70 25.81 1.78
CA ASP A 211 11.32 24.57 1.42
C ASP A 211 11.35 23.61 2.61
N PHE A 212 10.68 22.47 2.47
CA PHE A 212 10.68 21.38 3.46
C PHE A 212 11.34 20.11 2.89
N ARG A 213 12.07 20.24 1.78
CA ARG A 213 12.74 19.13 1.11
C ARG A 213 13.78 18.50 2.02
N LEU A 214 13.86 17.18 1.96
CA LEU A 214 14.87 16.40 2.66
C LEU A 214 15.94 15.92 1.66
N PRO A 215 17.23 15.87 2.06
CA PRO A 215 18.27 15.33 1.20
C PRO A 215 18.01 13.85 0.94
N GLY A 216 17.81 13.48 -0.33
CA GLY A 216 17.44 12.15 -0.77
C GLY A 216 17.33 12.06 -2.29
N ILE A 217 17.09 10.86 -2.80
CA ILE A 217 17.05 10.63 -4.25
C ILE A 217 15.89 11.38 -4.93
N GLY A 218 14.78 11.58 -4.23
CA GLY A 218 13.63 12.29 -4.79
C GLY A 218 13.88 13.78 -4.96
N SER A 219 14.48 14.41 -3.97
CA SER A 219 14.85 15.82 -4.05
C SER A 219 15.99 16.06 -5.05
N PHE A 220 16.95 15.13 -5.16
CA PHE A 220 17.97 15.14 -6.21
C PHE A 220 17.35 15.08 -7.62
N LEU A 221 16.44 14.13 -7.86
CA LEU A 221 15.76 13.98 -9.16
C LEU A 221 14.93 15.21 -9.51
N GLN A 222 14.23 15.79 -8.54
CA GLN A 222 13.44 17.01 -8.74
C GLN A 222 14.30 18.21 -9.11
N ILE A 223 15.42 18.41 -8.40
CA ILE A 223 16.30 19.56 -8.66
C ILE A 223 17.02 19.38 -10.00
N ALA A 224 17.53 18.18 -10.30
CA ALA A 224 18.12 17.88 -11.60
C ALA A 224 17.12 18.11 -12.75
N ALA A 225 15.84 17.76 -12.56
CA ALA A 225 14.79 18.05 -13.53
C ALA A 225 14.50 19.54 -13.67
N ASN A 226 14.46 20.29 -12.56
CA ASN A 226 14.22 21.74 -12.57
C ASN A 226 15.37 22.54 -13.19
N GLU A 227 16.61 22.12 -12.95
CA GLU A 227 17.82 22.68 -13.57
C GLU A 227 18.02 22.23 -15.03
N GLN A 228 17.13 21.37 -15.56
CA GLN A 228 17.26 20.74 -16.87
C GLN A 228 18.60 20.01 -17.08
N ASN A 229 19.21 19.56 -15.97
CA ASN A 229 20.45 18.78 -16.01
C ASN A 229 20.12 17.31 -16.31
N TYR A 230 19.93 17.01 -17.59
CA TYR A 230 19.58 15.66 -18.06
C TYR A 230 20.60 14.61 -17.65
N ARG A 231 21.89 14.96 -17.53
CA ARG A 231 22.93 14.05 -17.10
C ARG A 231 22.74 13.64 -15.64
N ALA A 232 22.55 14.60 -14.73
CA ALA A 232 22.28 14.31 -13.33
C ALA A 232 20.96 13.53 -13.17
N LEU A 233 19.92 13.90 -13.91
CA LEU A 233 18.63 13.21 -13.91
C LEU A 233 18.77 11.72 -14.29
N MET A 234 19.49 11.42 -15.39
CA MET A 234 19.70 10.04 -15.84
C MET A 234 20.51 9.21 -14.85
N TRP A 235 21.56 9.79 -14.25
CA TRP A 235 22.32 9.11 -13.20
C TRP A 235 21.48 8.88 -11.94
N GLY A 236 20.62 9.83 -11.57
CA GLY A 236 19.67 9.66 -10.47
C GLY A 236 18.70 8.50 -10.71
N ILE A 237 18.11 8.41 -11.90
CA ILE A 237 17.21 7.31 -12.27
C ILE A 237 17.99 5.99 -12.29
N ALA A 238 19.19 5.97 -12.87
CA ALA A 238 20.04 4.78 -12.90
C ALA A 238 20.40 4.29 -11.49
N ALA A 239 20.75 5.19 -10.57
CA ALA A 239 21.02 4.85 -9.17
C ALA A 239 19.77 4.30 -8.47
N LEU A 240 18.60 4.90 -8.70
CA LEU A 240 17.34 4.39 -8.17
C LEU A 240 17.06 2.96 -8.65
N VAL A 241 17.14 2.73 -9.97
CA VAL A 241 16.93 1.41 -10.57
C VAL A 241 17.96 0.41 -10.05
N PHE A 242 19.23 0.80 -9.96
CA PHE A 242 20.29 -0.04 -9.41
C PHE A 242 19.99 -0.47 -7.98
N VAL A 243 19.57 0.46 -7.11
CA VAL A 243 19.20 0.16 -5.71
C VAL A 243 17.98 -0.76 -5.64
N ILE A 244 16.97 -0.55 -6.48
CA ILE A 244 15.80 -1.42 -6.57
C ILE A 244 16.20 -2.85 -6.96
N VAL A 245 17.00 -3.00 -8.01
CA VAL A 245 17.52 -4.30 -8.48
C VAL A 245 18.36 -4.96 -7.39
N LEU A 246 19.27 -4.20 -6.78
CA LEU A 246 20.14 -4.67 -5.72
C LEU A 246 19.32 -5.20 -4.54
N MET A 247 18.33 -4.43 -4.08
CA MET A 247 17.44 -4.84 -2.99
C MET A 247 16.59 -6.05 -3.35
N TYR A 248 16.10 -6.11 -4.58
CA TYR A 248 15.39 -7.28 -5.08
C TYR A 248 16.24 -8.55 -5.05
N VAL A 249 17.46 -8.49 -5.58
CA VAL A 249 18.37 -9.64 -5.66
C VAL A 249 18.86 -10.06 -4.28
N LEU A 250 19.20 -9.11 -3.40
CA LEU A 250 19.79 -9.39 -2.09
C LEU A 250 18.77 -9.76 -1.02
N ILE A 251 17.60 -9.13 -1.00
CA ILE A 251 16.59 -9.32 0.06
C ILE A 251 15.41 -10.13 -0.46
N TRP A 252 14.71 -9.63 -1.48
CA TRP A 252 13.40 -10.16 -1.84
C TRP A 252 13.45 -11.53 -2.52
N ARG A 253 14.39 -11.75 -3.44
CA ARG A 253 14.52 -13.02 -4.17
C ARG A 253 14.85 -14.20 -3.25
N PRO A 254 15.84 -14.11 -2.34
CA PRO A 254 16.10 -15.18 -1.36
C PRO A 254 14.90 -15.48 -0.47
N ILE A 255 14.22 -14.44 0.03
CA ILE A 255 13.08 -14.61 0.92
C ILE A 255 11.87 -15.23 0.19
N THR A 256 11.66 -14.85 -1.07
CA THR A 256 10.60 -15.43 -1.92
C THR A 256 10.84 -16.91 -2.14
N VAL A 257 12.05 -17.31 -2.58
CA VAL A 257 12.40 -18.73 -2.75
C VAL A 257 12.35 -19.49 -1.43
N TRP A 258 12.76 -18.87 -0.32
CA TRP A 258 12.62 -19.49 1.01
C TRP A 258 11.16 -19.68 1.43
N SER A 259 10.25 -18.79 1.02
CA SER A 259 8.82 -18.90 1.35
C SER A 259 8.11 -20.03 0.62
N ASP A 260 8.63 -20.49 -0.52
CA ASP A 260 8.02 -21.56 -1.31
C ASP A 260 7.89 -22.88 -0.54
N LYS A 261 8.76 -23.13 0.44
CA LYS A 261 8.67 -24.33 1.30
C LYS A 261 7.38 -24.41 2.14
N PHE A 262 6.65 -23.29 2.25
CA PHE A 262 5.39 -23.22 2.97
C PHE A 262 4.17 -23.30 2.04
N LYS A 263 4.37 -23.45 0.72
CA LYS A 263 3.28 -23.67 -0.22
C LYS A 263 2.62 -25.02 0.08
N MET A 264 1.32 -25.01 0.26
CA MET A 264 0.54 -26.22 0.49
C MET A 264 -0.05 -26.68 -0.84
N GLU A 265 0.73 -27.48 -1.57
CA GLU A 265 0.28 -28.15 -2.80
C GLU A 265 0.03 -29.63 -2.48
N LEU A 266 -1.14 -30.14 -2.92
CA LEU A 266 -1.53 -31.54 -2.73
C LEU A 266 -0.85 -32.49 -3.74
N THR A 267 -0.31 -31.93 -4.83
CA THR A 267 0.37 -32.66 -5.90
C THR A 267 1.79 -32.11 -6.08
N GLN A 268 2.80 -32.97 -5.93
CA GLN A 268 4.20 -32.64 -6.26
C GLN A 268 4.33 -32.48 -7.78
N SER A 269 4.11 -31.27 -8.29
CA SER A 269 4.32 -30.99 -9.70
C SER A 269 4.91 -29.60 -9.91
N GLY A 270 6.18 -29.41 -9.54
CA GLY A 270 6.90 -28.19 -9.86
C GLY A 270 8.40 -28.34 -9.71
N GLU A 271 9.16 -27.91 -10.73
CA GLU A 271 10.60 -27.66 -10.62
C GLU A 271 10.85 -26.68 -9.46
N GLU A 272 11.78 -27.00 -8.56
CA GLU A 272 12.14 -26.12 -7.43
C GLU A 272 12.72 -24.79 -7.95
N GLN A 273 12.21 -23.65 -7.45
CA GLN A 273 12.80 -22.36 -7.77
C GLN A 273 14.18 -22.22 -7.10
N HIS A 274 15.18 -21.78 -7.86
CA HIS A 274 16.54 -21.59 -7.35
C HIS A 274 16.90 -20.10 -7.21
N SER A 275 17.47 -19.74 -6.05
CA SER A 275 18.08 -18.42 -5.80
C SER A 275 19.56 -18.58 -5.49
N PHE A 276 20.42 -18.01 -6.34
CA PHE A 276 21.87 -18.04 -6.16
C PHE A 276 22.29 -17.48 -4.80
N VAL A 277 21.72 -16.34 -4.41
CA VAL A 277 22.03 -15.68 -3.13
C VAL A 277 21.59 -16.54 -1.95
N LEU A 278 20.43 -17.20 -2.02
CA LEU A 278 19.99 -18.13 -0.98
C LEU A 278 20.93 -19.34 -0.88
N THR A 279 21.36 -19.89 -2.01
CA THR A 279 22.36 -20.97 -2.06
C THR A 279 23.70 -20.53 -1.49
N PHE A 280 24.13 -19.32 -1.79
CA PHE A 280 25.34 -18.72 -1.23
C PHE A 280 25.24 -18.56 0.29
N PHE A 281 24.13 -18.02 0.81
CA PHE A 281 23.88 -17.94 2.25
C PHE A 281 23.89 -19.31 2.93
N ARG A 282 23.27 -20.33 2.32
CA ARG A 282 23.24 -21.71 2.86
C ARG A 282 24.60 -22.41 2.82
N ARG A 283 25.49 -22.05 1.90
CA ARG A 283 26.84 -22.64 1.76
C ARG A 283 27.92 -21.86 2.51
N SER A 284 27.59 -20.67 3.03
CA SER A 284 28.55 -19.82 3.72
C SER A 284 28.71 -20.25 5.18
N VAL A 285 29.91 -20.73 5.52
CA VAL A 285 30.29 -21.14 6.88
C VAL A 285 30.16 -19.99 7.88
N ILE A 286 30.40 -18.74 7.46
CA ILE A 286 30.24 -17.55 8.31
C ILE A 286 28.76 -17.33 8.65
N VAL A 287 27.90 -17.51 7.67
CA VAL A 287 26.45 -17.34 7.83
C VAL A 287 25.89 -18.48 8.68
N GLU A 288 26.32 -19.71 8.43
CA GLU A 288 25.98 -20.88 9.26
C GLU A 288 26.43 -20.68 10.71
N PHE A 289 27.67 -20.25 10.93
CA PHE A 289 28.18 -19.90 12.25
C PHE A 289 27.36 -18.79 12.93
N PHE A 290 27.04 -17.71 12.20
CA PHE A 290 26.23 -16.61 12.74
C PHE A 290 24.80 -17.06 13.06
N ILE A 291 24.20 -17.87 12.19
CA ILE A 291 22.86 -18.41 12.39
C ILE A 291 22.83 -19.34 13.60
N ASP A 292 23.74 -20.31 13.67
CA ASP A 292 23.71 -21.35 14.70
C ASP A 292 24.24 -20.89 16.06
N LYS A 293 25.30 -20.06 16.11
CA LYS A 293 25.84 -19.59 17.39
C LYS A 293 25.17 -18.33 17.93
N ILE A 294 24.73 -17.41 17.07
CA ILE A 294 24.22 -16.12 17.53
C ILE A 294 22.71 -16.08 17.41
N LEU A 295 22.18 -16.15 16.19
CA LEU A 295 20.74 -16.01 15.97
C LEU A 295 19.95 -17.09 16.69
N LYS A 296 20.32 -18.36 16.57
CA LYS A 296 19.59 -19.48 17.18
C LYS A 296 19.60 -19.37 18.69
N VAL A 297 20.74 -19.05 19.32
CA VAL A 297 20.84 -18.85 20.78
C VAL A 297 19.98 -17.68 21.25
N VAL A 298 20.00 -16.55 20.53
CA VAL A 298 19.15 -15.39 20.85
C VAL A 298 17.68 -15.75 20.66
N PHE A 299 17.31 -16.38 19.55
CA PHE A 299 15.94 -16.76 19.23
C PHE A 299 15.40 -17.80 20.20
N GLU A 300 16.23 -18.76 20.63
CA GLU A 300 15.88 -19.76 21.66
C GLU A 300 15.72 -19.11 23.03
N LYS A 301 16.61 -18.19 23.43
CA LYS A 301 16.45 -17.43 24.68
C LYS A 301 15.17 -16.58 24.67
N VAL A 302 14.91 -15.86 23.59
CA VAL A 302 13.70 -15.06 23.40
C VAL A 302 12.47 -15.96 23.38
N ASN A 303 12.51 -17.08 22.65
CA ASN A 303 11.40 -18.04 22.61
C ASN A 303 11.12 -18.61 23.99
N THR A 304 12.16 -19.02 24.72
CA THR A 304 12.03 -19.58 26.07
C THR A 304 11.49 -18.52 27.04
N ALA A 305 11.97 -17.28 26.95
CA ALA A 305 11.46 -16.18 27.76
C ALA A 305 9.97 -15.88 27.47
N ILE A 306 9.58 -15.86 26.19
CA ILE A 306 8.18 -15.67 25.79
C ILE A 306 7.32 -16.87 26.21
N ASP A 307 7.79 -18.10 26.01
CA ASP A 307 7.08 -19.32 26.39
C ASP A 307 6.89 -19.38 27.91
N GLN A 308 7.93 -19.09 28.71
CA GLN A 308 7.84 -18.99 30.16
C GLN A 308 6.88 -17.87 30.60
N PHE A 309 6.91 -16.71 29.94
CA PHE A 309 5.98 -15.61 30.20
C PHE A 309 4.53 -16.02 29.94
N PHE A 310 4.24 -16.67 28.81
CA PHE A 310 2.90 -17.15 28.48
C PHE A 310 2.44 -18.27 29.40
N ILE A 311 3.32 -19.22 29.77
CA ILE A 311 2.99 -20.30 30.71
C ILE A 311 2.66 -19.71 32.09
N LYS A 312 3.47 -18.78 32.61
CA LYS A 312 3.21 -18.09 33.89
C LYS A 312 1.93 -17.28 33.88
N TYR A 313 1.57 -16.68 32.75
CA TYR A 313 0.36 -15.87 32.60
C TYR A 313 -0.92 -16.71 32.38
N TYR A 314 -0.84 -17.83 31.66
CA TYR A 314 -1.98 -18.72 31.36
C TYR A 314 -2.31 -19.73 32.46
N ARG A 315 -1.39 -20.00 33.40
CA ARG A 315 -1.64 -20.88 34.54
C ARG A 315 -2.48 -20.24 35.65
N LYS A 316 -2.72 -18.92 35.61
CA LYS A 316 -3.71 -18.30 36.50
C LYS A 316 -5.11 -18.59 35.94
N PRO A 317 -5.97 -19.34 36.66
CA PRO A 317 -7.38 -19.42 36.27
C PRO A 317 -7.89 -17.99 36.21
N LYS A 318 -8.60 -17.66 35.12
CA LYS A 318 -9.35 -16.40 35.06
C LYS A 318 -10.34 -16.41 36.22
N SER A 319 -9.96 -15.80 37.34
CA SER A 319 -10.94 -15.17 38.22
C SER A 319 -11.75 -14.29 37.31
N ARG A 320 -13.02 -14.68 37.11
CA ARG A 320 -14.00 -13.89 36.37
C ARG A 320 -14.39 -12.74 37.28
N ASN A 321 -13.44 -11.85 37.55
CA ASN A 321 -13.71 -10.55 38.09
C ASN A 321 -14.53 -9.80 37.03
N LYS A 322 -15.86 -9.90 37.16
CA LYS A 322 -16.80 -8.87 36.71
C LYS A 322 -16.46 -7.60 37.51
N VAL A 323 -15.39 -6.92 37.13
CA VAL A 323 -15.15 -5.56 37.59
C VAL A 323 -15.72 -4.66 36.51
N GLY A 324 -16.78 -3.96 36.87
CA GLY A 324 -17.50 -3.03 36.03
C GLY A 324 -16.57 -1.94 35.52
N ASN A 325 -16.30 -1.97 34.22
CA ASN A 325 -15.80 -0.83 33.47
C ASN A 325 -16.87 -0.36 32.47
N GLY A 326 -18.12 -0.28 32.93
CA GLY A 326 -19.22 0.29 32.17
C GLY A 326 -19.02 1.79 31.98
N ILE A 327 -18.75 2.50 33.09
CA ILE A 327 -18.63 3.96 33.14
C ILE A 327 -17.36 4.43 32.40
N GLY A 328 -16.18 3.86 32.68
CA GLY A 328 -14.94 4.26 31.99
C GLY A 328 -14.97 4.02 30.47
N LYS A 329 -15.62 2.93 30.01
CA LYS A 329 -15.83 2.69 28.57
C LYS A 329 -16.88 3.64 27.98
N TRP A 330 -17.89 4.03 28.76
CA TRP A 330 -18.88 5.02 28.34
C TRP A 330 -18.28 6.42 28.25
N ILE A 331 -17.50 6.85 29.24
CA ILE A 331 -16.76 8.11 29.23
C ILE A 331 -15.82 8.17 28.03
N PHE A 332 -15.03 7.12 27.78
CA PHE A 332 -14.15 7.06 26.61
C PHE A 332 -14.92 7.18 25.28
N ARG A 333 -16.08 6.52 25.16
CA ARG A 333 -16.95 6.65 23.98
C ARG A 333 -17.53 8.06 23.85
N ILE A 334 -17.99 8.66 24.94
CA ILE A 334 -18.54 10.02 24.96
C ILE A 334 -17.46 11.02 24.55
N ILE A 335 -16.24 10.90 25.08
CA ILE A 335 -15.10 11.77 24.72
C ILE A 335 -14.79 11.64 23.22
N ILE A 336 -14.70 10.41 22.69
CA ILE A 336 -14.48 10.21 21.25
C ILE A 336 -15.62 10.81 20.43
N CYS A 337 -16.88 10.58 20.80
CA CYS A 337 -18.02 11.15 20.12
C CYS A 337 -18.00 12.69 20.17
N ALA A 338 -17.68 13.29 21.32
CA ALA A 338 -17.58 14.72 21.49
C ALA A 338 -16.46 15.33 20.64
N ILE A 339 -15.29 14.67 20.57
CA ILE A 339 -14.19 15.06 19.68
C ILE A 339 -14.64 15.00 18.22
N ILE A 340 -15.31 13.92 17.80
CA ILE A 340 -15.81 13.78 16.42
C ILE A 340 -16.82 14.90 16.10
N VAL A 341 -17.76 15.16 17.00
CA VAL A 341 -18.76 16.23 16.79
C VAL A 341 -18.09 17.60 16.71
N TYR A 342 -17.18 17.90 17.64
CA TYR A 342 -16.42 19.16 17.65
C TYR A 342 -15.62 19.35 16.36
N CYS A 343 -14.86 18.34 15.94
CA CYS A 343 -14.02 18.43 14.75
C CYS A 343 -14.86 18.47 13.47
N THR A 344 -15.99 17.75 13.43
CA THR A 344 -16.96 17.85 12.33
C THR A 344 -17.56 19.24 12.24
N ALA A 345 -17.99 19.82 13.36
CA ALA A 345 -18.55 21.17 13.38
C ALA A 345 -17.54 22.18 12.86
N ASN A 346 -16.28 22.10 13.30
CA ASN A 346 -15.23 22.97 12.80
C ASN A 346 -14.86 22.72 11.34
N ALA A 347 -14.88 21.46 10.88
CA ALA A 347 -14.72 21.14 9.46
C ALA A 347 -15.80 21.84 8.62
N VAL A 348 -17.07 21.81 9.05
CA VAL A 348 -18.17 22.51 8.38
C VAL A 348 -17.97 24.02 8.43
N LEU A 349 -17.56 24.59 9.55
CA LEU A 349 -17.24 26.02 9.66
C LEU A 349 -16.11 26.43 8.71
N LEU A 350 -15.09 25.61 8.59
CA LEU A 350 -13.95 25.85 7.70
C LEU A 350 -14.36 25.79 6.23
N LEU A 351 -15.33 24.93 5.87
CA LEU A 351 -15.91 24.87 4.52
C LEU A 351 -16.82 26.07 4.18
N LYS A 352 -17.42 26.75 5.17
CA LYS A 352 -18.21 27.97 4.93
C LYS A 352 -17.39 29.14 4.40
N ASN A 353 -16.06 29.08 4.55
CA ASN A 353 -15.16 30.11 4.01
C ASN A 353 -14.95 30.00 2.50
N LEU A 354 -15.45 28.94 1.85
CA LEU A 354 -15.35 28.75 0.41
C LEU A 354 -16.46 29.51 -0.32
N SER A 355 -16.13 30.04 -1.48
CA SER A 355 -17.10 30.61 -2.42
C SER A 355 -17.97 29.51 -3.04
N MET A 356 -19.17 29.86 -3.50
CA MET A 356 -20.03 28.91 -4.22
C MET A 356 -19.39 28.41 -5.52
N TYR A 357 -18.54 29.22 -6.15
CA TYR A 357 -17.78 28.79 -7.33
C TYR A 357 -16.82 27.65 -6.98
N GLU A 358 -16.01 27.81 -5.93
CA GLU A 358 -15.08 26.77 -5.47
C GLU A 358 -15.83 25.48 -5.10
N LEU A 359 -17.00 25.59 -4.46
CA LEU A 359 -17.82 24.44 -4.11
C LEU A 359 -18.32 23.68 -5.34
N LEU A 360 -18.72 24.40 -6.39
CA LEU A 360 -19.20 23.82 -7.65
C LEU A 360 -18.07 23.30 -8.54
N GLU A 361 -16.86 23.88 -8.47
CA GLU A 361 -15.70 23.48 -9.27
C GLU A 361 -15.19 22.06 -8.94
N VAL A 362 -15.37 21.62 -7.70
CA VAL A 362 -14.87 20.30 -7.26
C VAL A 362 -15.59 19.13 -7.94
N VAL A 363 -16.87 19.28 -8.29
CA VAL A 363 -17.66 18.24 -8.96
C VAL A 363 -17.12 17.90 -10.36
N PRO A 364 -16.99 18.84 -11.31
CA PRO A 364 -16.41 18.54 -12.62
C PRO A 364 -14.96 18.10 -12.51
N ALA A 365 -14.18 18.66 -11.57
CA ALA A 365 -12.81 18.21 -11.31
C ALA A 365 -12.73 16.73 -10.91
N ALA A 366 -13.63 16.27 -10.02
CA ALA A 366 -13.76 14.86 -9.64
C ALA A 366 -14.12 13.97 -10.85
N VAL A 367 -15.01 14.44 -11.72
CA VAL A 367 -15.39 13.71 -12.95
C VAL A 367 -14.19 13.60 -13.91
N TYR A 368 -13.42 14.66 -14.13
CA TYR A 368 -12.24 14.60 -15.00
C TYR A 368 -11.21 13.60 -14.49
N THR A 369 -10.90 13.62 -13.20
CA THR A 369 -10.00 12.62 -12.60
C THR A 369 -10.57 11.22 -12.72
N PHE A 370 -11.87 11.03 -12.45
CA PHE A 370 -12.52 9.73 -12.57
C PHE A 370 -12.42 9.16 -14.00
N LEU A 371 -12.62 9.99 -15.02
CA LEU A 371 -12.46 9.58 -16.41
C LEU A 371 -11.03 9.12 -16.70
N ARG A 372 -10.00 9.84 -16.22
CA ARG A 372 -8.60 9.41 -16.35
C ARG A 372 -8.33 8.09 -15.64
N VAL A 373 -8.87 7.91 -14.44
CA VAL A 373 -8.76 6.65 -13.68
C VAL A 373 -9.34 5.48 -14.47
N ILE A 374 -10.52 5.66 -15.08
CA ILE A 374 -11.15 4.63 -15.94
C ILE A 374 -10.29 4.38 -17.18
N SER A 375 -9.84 5.42 -17.87
CA SER A 375 -9.01 5.28 -19.07
C SER A 375 -7.73 4.50 -18.77
N ALA A 376 -7.02 4.83 -17.69
CA ALA A 376 -5.83 4.13 -17.26
C ALA A 376 -6.13 2.65 -16.94
N GLN A 377 -7.24 2.36 -16.25
CA GLN A 377 -7.63 0.97 -15.95
C GLN A 377 -7.99 0.16 -17.20
N ILE A 378 -8.73 0.74 -18.15
CA ILE A 378 -9.06 0.06 -19.41
C ILE A 378 -7.79 -0.27 -20.18
N ILE A 379 -6.88 0.69 -20.32
CA ILE A 379 -5.59 0.48 -21.00
C ILE A 379 -4.79 -0.60 -20.28
N ALA A 380 -4.73 -0.58 -18.94
CA ALA A 380 -4.05 -1.61 -18.16
C ALA A 380 -4.65 -3.00 -18.42
N LEU A 381 -5.98 -3.14 -18.36
CA LEU A 381 -6.67 -4.42 -18.57
C LEU A 381 -6.37 -5.01 -19.95
N MET A 382 -6.31 -4.19 -20.99
CA MET A 382 -6.09 -4.64 -22.37
C MET A 382 -4.79 -5.42 -22.56
N TRP A 383 -3.71 -5.09 -21.84
CA TRP A 383 -2.42 -5.76 -21.98
C TRP A 383 -2.07 -6.66 -20.79
N THR A 384 -2.43 -6.27 -19.56
CA THR A 384 -2.10 -7.03 -18.35
C THR A 384 -2.87 -8.33 -18.25
N VAL A 385 -4.14 -8.38 -18.69
CA VAL A 385 -4.94 -9.60 -18.63
C VAL A 385 -4.39 -10.66 -19.59
N PRO A 386 -4.16 -10.37 -20.89
CA PRO A 386 -3.54 -11.34 -21.79
C PRO A 386 -2.15 -11.77 -21.32
N LEU A 387 -1.28 -10.82 -20.98
CA LEU A 387 0.08 -11.14 -20.56
C LEU A 387 0.09 -11.96 -19.26
N GLY A 388 -0.72 -11.56 -18.28
CA GLY A 388 -0.80 -12.23 -17.00
C GLY A 388 -1.30 -13.67 -17.12
N VAL A 389 -2.26 -13.93 -18.01
CA VAL A 389 -2.73 -15.29 -18.31
C VAL A 389 -1.63 -16.10 -18.98
N VAL A 390 -0.93 -15.55 -19.98
CA VAL A 390 0.18 -16.25 -20.67
C VAL A 390 1.28 -16.64 -19.68
N ILE A 391 1.66 -15.72 -18.78
CA ILE A 391 2.68 -15.98 -17.76
C ILE A 391 2.17 -16.98 -16.72
N GLY A 392 0.97 -16.76 -16.18
CA GLY A 392 0.45 -17.59 -15.09
C GLY A 392 0.10 -19.02 -15.50
N MET A 393 -0.28 -19.24 -16.76
CA MET A 393 -0.53 -20.58 -17.30
C MET A 393 0.74 -21.36 -17.66
N ASN A 394 1.91 -20.72 -17.73
CA ASN A 394 3.17 -21.35 -18.11
C ASN A 394 4.23 -21.18 -17.01
N LYS A 395 4.53 -22.28 -16.30
CA LYS A 395 5.50 -22.29 -15.18
C LYS A 395 6.88 -21.76 -15.58
N LYS A 396 7.38 -22.09 -16.77
CA LYS A 396 8.68 -21.59 -17.27
C LYS A 396 8.65 -20.08 -17.52
N ALA A 397 7.57 -19.59 -18.13
CA ALA A 397 7.39 -18.16 -18.34
C ALA A 397 7.28 -17.40 -17.01
N ALA A 398 6.53 -17.93 -16.04
CA ALA A 398 6.45 -17.36 -14.69
C ALA A 398 7.83 -17.26 -14.02
N ASN A 399 8.63 -18.32 -14.07
CA ASN A 399 9.96 -18.35 -13.44
C ASN A 399 10.95 -17.33 -14.03
N ILE A 400 10.82 -16.99 -15.32
CA ILE A 400 11.72 -16.04 -16.00
C ILE A 400 11.17 -14.61 -15.94
N LEU A 401 9.87 -14.42 -16.22
CA LEU A 401 9.28 -13.10 -16.39
C LEU A 401 8.82 -12.47 -15.08
N GLN A 402 8.35 -13.23 -14.08
CA GLN A 402 7.93 -12.64 -12.81
C GLN A 402 9.04 -11.82 -12.14
N PRO A 403 10.30 -12.31 -12.04
CA PRO A 403 11.37 -11.52 -11.43
C PRO A 403 11.63 -10.20 -12.14
N VAL A 404 11.64 -10.22 -13.49
CA VAL A 404 11.83 -9.01 -14.30
C VAL A 404 10.67 -8.04 -14.07
N ILE A 405 9.43 -8.54 -14.11
CA ILE A 405 8.23 -7.73 -13.88
C ILE A 405 8.24 -7.14 -12.46
N GLN A 406 8.66 -7.89 -11.44
CA GLN A 406 8.75 -7.39 -10.05
C GLN A 406 9.75 -6.25 -9.91
N VAL A 407 10.90 -6.34 -10.57
CA VAL A 407 11.90 -5.25 -10.60
C VAL A 407 11.32 -4.03 -11.31
N VAL A 408 10.76 -4.19 -12.51
CA VAL A 408 10.22 -3.07 -13.30
C VAL A 408 9.04 -2.41 -12.58
N ALA A 409 8.17 -3.20 -11.95
CA ALA A 409 7.04 -2.73 -11.16
C ALA A 409 7.46 -1.98 -9.88
N SER A 410 8.68 -2.22 -9.41
CA SER A 410 9.21 -1.55 -8.21
C SER A 410 9.76 -0.16 -8.51
N ILE A 411 9.90 0.23 -9.78
CA ILE A 411 10.33 1.57 -10.18
C ILE A 411 9.15 2.53 -9.99
N PRO A 412 9.27 3.54 -9.10
CA PRO A 412 8.16 4.46 -8.84
C PRO A 412 7.86 5.31 -10.08
N ALA A 413 6.59 5.40 -10.46
CA ALA A 413 6.14 6.22 -11.59
C ALA A 413 6.55 7.70 -11.44
N THR A 414 6.64 8.20 -10.19
CA THR A 414 7.08 9.56 -9.87
C THR A 414 8.54 9.84 -10.23
N ALA A 415 9.42 8.84 -10.21
CA ALA A 415 10.80 9.02 -10.65
C ALA A 415 10.93 9.12 -12.18
N LEU A 416 10.02 8.47 -12.91
CA LEU A 416 9.96 8.55 -14.37
C LEU A 416 9.23 9.80 -14.87
N PHE A 417 8.61 10.55 -13.95
CA PHE A 417 7.77 11.68 -14.28
C PHE A 417 8.47 12.77 -15.10
N PRO A 418 9.68 13.25 -14.75
CA PRO A 418 10.38 14.23 -15.56
C PRO A 418 10.60 13.78 -17.01
N VAL A 419 10.95 12.50 -17.21
CA VAL A 419 11.20 11.91 -18.55
C VAL A 419 9.91 11.85 -19.37
N ILE A 420 8.80 11.44 -18.73
CA ILE A 420 7.49 11.35 -19.38
C ILE A 420 7.00 12.75 -19.77
N LEU A 421 7.18 13.75 -18.89
CA LEU A 421 6.80 15.13 -19.20
C LEU A 421 7.58 15.68 -20.39
N ILE A 422 8.91 15.53 -20.43
CA ILE A 422 9.72 15.99 -21.57
C ILE A 422 9.18 15.43 -22.89
N PHE A 423 8.72 14.17 -22.91
CA PHE A 423 8.20 13.52 -24.11
C PHE A 423 6.79 13.99 -24.52
N PHE A 424 5.89 14.27 -23.56
CA PHE A 424 4.48 14.56 -23.82
C PHE A 424 4.11 16.04 -23.77
N VAL A 425 4.88 16.89 -23.09
CA VAL A 425 4.55 18.32 -22.89
C VAL A 425 4.42 19.07 -24.23
N ASN A 426 5.21 18.71 -25.25
CA ASN A 426 5.17 19.36 -26.56
C ASN A 426 4.26 18.66 -27.59
N LYS A 427 3.47 17.64 -27.19
CA LYS A 427 2.60 16.86 -28.09
C LYS A 427 1.12 17.17 -27.86
N LEU A 428 0.28 16.85 -28.86
CA LEU A 428 -1.18 16.94 -28.73
C LEU A 428 -1.65 16.16 -27.50
N GLY A 429 -2.35 16.83 -26.57
CA GLY A 429 -2.86 16.26 -25.32
C GLY A 429 -2.03 16.53 -24.06
N GLY A 430 -0.81 17.08 -24.19
CA GLY A 430 -0.02 17.68 -23.10
C GLY A 430 -0.01 16.89 -21.79
N LEU A 431 -0.24 17.59 -20.68
CA LEU A 431 -0.25 16.98 -19.35
C LEU A 431 -1.39 15.96 -19.18
N ASN A 432 -2.51 16.09 -19.88
CA ASN A 432 -3.65 15.18 -19.73
C ASN A 432 -3.28 13.73 -20.10
N ILE A 433 -2.60 13.54 -21.23
CA ILE A 433 -2.09 12.23 -21.65
C ILE A 433 -0.96 11.77 -20.74
N ALA A 434 -0.04 12.66 -20.38
CA ALA A 434 1.04 12.35 -19.44
C ALA A 434 0.48 11.83 -18.10
N SER A 435 -0.57 12.46 -17.55
CA SER A 435 -1.25 12.01 -16.33
C SER A 435 -1.76 10.58 -16.46
N ILE A 436 -2.44 10.25 -17.57
CA ILE A 436 -2.95 8.88 -17.80
C ILE A 436 -1.79 7.88 -17.87
N VAL A 437 -0.70 8.20 -18.57
CA VAL A 437 0.48 7.33 -18.67
C VAL A 437 1.12 7.11 -17.30
N LEU A 438 1.23 8.14 -16.47
CA LEU A 438 1.81 8.03 -15.13
C LEU A 438 0.94 7.20 -14.20
N MET A 439 -0.38 7.44 -14.23
CA MET A 439 -1.35 6.63 -13.50
C MET A 439 -1.28 5.17 -13.93
N LEU A 440 -1.15 4.91 -15.24
CA LEU A 440 -0.96 3.56 -15.78
C LEU A 440 0.31 2.90 -15.22
N MET A 441 1.45 3.58 -15.26
CA MET A 441 2.72 3.05 -14.75
C MET A 441 2.66 2.72 -13.27
N GLY A 442 1.89 3.46 -12.48
CA GLY A 442 1.71 3.20 -11.05
C GLY A 442 0.74 2.05 -10.72
N THR A 443 -0.14 1.66 -11.66
CA THR A 443 -1.31 0.83 -11.29
C THR A 443 -1.47 -0.48 -12.05
N GLN A 444 -0.94 -0.56 -13.26
CA GLN A 444 -1.06 -1.74 -14.11
C GLN A 444 -0.48 -3.02 -13.47
N TRP A 445 0.56 -2.86 -12.64
CA TRP A 445 1.22 -3.99 -11.98
C TRP A 445 0.31 -4.72 -11.00
N TYR A 446 -0.61 -4.02 -10.32
CA TYR A 446 -1.57 -4.65 -9.42
C TYR A 446 -2.50 -5.60 -10.17
N ILE A 447 -2.96 -5.21 -11.36
CA ILE A 447 -3.79 -6.07 -12.22
C ILE A 447 -2.96 -7.26 -12.72
N LEU A 448 -1.78 -6.98 -13.27
CA LEU A 448 -0.92 -8.01 -13.84
C LEU A 448 -0.57 -9.11 -12.82
N PHE A 449 -0.10 -8.75 -11.62
CA PHE A 449 0.26 -9.74 -10.61
C PHE A 449 -0.91 -10.55 -10.11
N ASN A 450 -2.08 -9.92 -9.92
CA ASN A 450 -3.28 -10.66 -9.51
C ASN A 450 -3.73 -11.63 -10.61
N VAL A 451 -3.70 -11.21 -11.87
CA VAL A 451 -4.04 -12.09 -13.00
C VAL A 451 -3.04 -13.25 -13.10
N ILE A 452 -1.73 -13.01 -12.93
CA ILE A 452 -0.72 -14.07 -12.89
C ILE A 452 -1.04 -15.05 -11.76
N ALA A 453 -1.30 -14.56 -10.55
CA ALA A 453 -1.63 -15.39 -9.40
C ALA A 453 -2.90 -16.23 -9.65
N GLY A 454 -3.95 -15.64 -10.19
CA GLY A 454 -5.19 -16.33 -10.53
C GLY A 454 -5.02 -17.39 -11.62
N ALA A 455 -4.24 -17.08 -12.67
CA ALA A 455 -3.98 -18.01 -13.75
C ALA A 455 -3.07 -19.18 -13.32
N SER A 456 -2.10 -18.92 -12.43
CA SER A 456 -1.25 -19.95 -11.83
C SER A 456 -1.97 -20.83 -10.83
N ALA A 457 -3.02 -20.31 -10.17
CA ALA A 457 -3.84 -21.07 -9.23
C ALA A 457 -4.85 -22.01 -9.90
N ILE A 458 -4.99 -21.98 -11.24
CA ILE A 458 -5.86 -22.91 -11.97
C ILE A 458 -5.31 -24.34 -11.77
N PRO A 459 -6.11 -25.28 -11.22
CA PRO A 459 -5.70 -26.68 -11.04
C PRO A 459 -5.25 -27.30 -12.36
N GLU A 460 -4.20 -28.12 -12.30
CA GLU A 460 -3.65 -28.76 -13.50
C GLU A 460 -4.67 -29.71 -14.15
N ASP A 461 -5.44 -30.43 -13.33
CA ASP A 461 -6.53 -31.31 -13.78
C ASP A 461 -7.56 -30.60 -14.68
N LEU A 462 -7.91 -29.34 -14.37
CA LEU A 462 -8.82 -28.54 -15.20
C LEU A 462 -8.17 -28.10 -16.52
N LYS A 463 -6.86 -27.85 -16.51
CA LYS A 463 -6.11 -27.54 -17.74
C LYS A 463 -6.02 -28.78 -18.63
N GLU A 464 -5.73 -29.94 -18.06
CA GLU A 464 -5.68 -31.23 -18.77
C GLU A 464 -7.05 -31.61 -19.32
N ALA A 465 -8.11 -31.53 -18.51
CA ALA A 465 -9.48 -31.75 -18.94
C ALA A 465 -9.85 -30.82 -20.12
N SER A 466 -9.50 -29.53 -20.04
CA SER A 466 -9.76 -28.60 -21.15
C SER A 466 -9.06 -29.02 -22.45
N THR A 467 -7.90 -29.66 -22.34
CA THR A 467 -7.11 -30.15 -23.47
C THR A 467 -7.74 -31.43 -24.05
N ILE A 468 -8.15 -32.36 -23.20
CA ILE A 468 -8.86 -33.61 -23.57
C ILE A 468 -10.18 -33.29 -24.28
N TYR A 469 -10.97 -32.36 -23.76
CA TYR A 469 -12.23 -31.92 -24.38
C TYR A 469 -12.04 -30.98 -25.59
N GLY A 470 -10.80 -30.73 -26.04
CA GLY A 470 -10.51 -29.91 -27.21
C GLY A 470 -10.91 -28.44 -27.07
N ILE A 471 -11.02 -27.91 -25.84
CA ILE A 471 -11.42 -26.52 -25.59
C ILE A 471 -10.23 -25.60 -25.90
N ARG A 472 -10.32 -24.86 -27.02
CA ARG A 472 -9.26 -23.97 -27.52
C ARG A 472 -9.75 -22.53 -27.75
N GLY A 473 -8.80 -21.61 -27.93
CA GLY A 473 -9.04 -20.21 -28.30
C GLY A 473 -10.02 -19.50 -27.35
N TRP A 474 -10.96 -18.75 -27.93
CA TRP A 474 -11.96 -17.97 -27.18
C TRP A 474 -12.85 -18.83 -26.27
N LYS A 475 -13.14 -20.08 -26.66
CA LYS A 475 -13.91 -21.01 -25.83
C LYS A 475 -13.17 -21.33 -24.53
N LYS A 476 -11.85 -21.53 -24.60
CA LYS A 476 -11.00 -21.72 -23.40
C LYS A 476 -11.00 -20.48 -22.50
N TRP A 477 -10.96 -19.30 -23.11
CA TRP A 477 -11.04 -18.02 -22.38
C TRP A 477 -12.36 -17.88 -21.62
N LYS A 478 -13.50 -18.10 -22.28
CA LYS A 478 -14.82 -17.92 -21.68
C LYS A 478 -15.19 -19.01 -20.67
N THR A 479 -14.76 -20.25 -20.90
CA THR A 479 -15.19 -21.42 -20.10
C THR A 479 -14.25 -21.73 -18.94
N LEU A 480 -12.93 -21.54 -19.10
CA LEU A 480 -11.94 -21.89 -18.08
C LEU A 480 -11.25 -20.64 -17.51
N ILE A 481 -10.60 -19.85 -18.36
CA ILE A 481 -9.66 -18.82 -17.92
C ILE A 481 -10.38 -17.67 -17.18
N ILE A 482 -11.30 -16.96 -17.85
CA ILE A 482 -11.99 -15.80 -17.28
C ILE A 482 -12.71 -16.19 -15.98
N PRO A 483 -13.53 -17.27 -15.94
CA PRO A 483 -14.13 -17.75 -14.70
C PRO A 483 -13.13 -17.93 -13.56
N SER A 484 -11.98 -18.57 -13.84
CA SER A 484 -11.00 -18.90 -12.80
C SER A 484 -10.24 -17.68 -12.29
N ILE A 485 -9.89 -16.73 -13.19
CA ILE A 485 -9.13 -15.54 -12.81
C ILE A 485 -10.02 -14.40 -12.29
N PHE A 486 -11.34 -14.45 -12.49
CA PHE A 486 -12.25 -13.35 -12.17
C PHE A 486 -12.14 -12.83 -10.72
N PRO A 487 -12.07 -13.68 -9.67
CA PRO A 487 -11.90 -13.20 -8.28
C PRO A 487 -10.60 -12.39 -8.11
N TYR A 488 -9.53 -12.86 -8.72
CA TYR A 488 -8.22 -12.22 -8.70
C TYR A 488 -8.22 -10.94 -9.52
N LEU A 489 -8.87 -10.94 -10.70
CA LEU A 489 -9.01 -9.78 -11.56
C LEU A 489 -9.75 -8.65 -10.84
N VAL A 490 -10.86 -8.96 -10.16
CA VAL A 490 -11.60 -7.97 -9.34
C VAL A 490 -10.70 -7.42 -8.25
N THR A 491 -9.95 -8.27 -7.56
CA THR A 491 -8.97 -7.84 -6.54
C THR A 491 -7.92 -6.90 -7.12
N GLY A 492 -7.32 -7.26 -8.24
CA GLY A 492 -6.32 -6.44 -8.94
C GLY A 492 -6.87 -5.10 -9.40
N MET A 493 -8.09 -5.06 -9.94
CA MET A 493 -8.74 -3.82 -10.37
C MET A 493 -9.06 -2.88 -9.20
N VAL A 494 -9.54 -3.42 -8.06
CA VAL A 494 -9.80 -2.63 -6.83
C VAL A 494 -8.52 -1.97 -6.34
N THR A 495 -7.44 -2.75 -6.21
CA THR A 495 -6.15 -2.24 -5.74
C THR A 495 -5.55 -1.23 -6.73
N ALA A 496 -5.64 -1.51 -8.03
CA ALA A 496 -5.21 -0.59 -9.09
C ALA A 496 -5.96 0.74 -9.03
N ALA A 497 -7.28 0.70 -8.82
CA ALA A 497 -8.10 1.91 -8.69
C ALA A 497 -7.63 2.79 -7.53
N GLY A 498 -7.38 2.21 -6.35
CA GLY A 498 -6.84 2.94 -5.19
C GLY A 498 -5.48 3.59 -5.49
N GLY A 499 -4.57 2.87 -6.16
CA GLY A 499 -3.30 3.41 -6.62
C GLY A 499 -3.47 4.56 -7.65
N CYS A 500 -4.45 4.45 -8.53
CA CYS A 500 -4.74 5.43 -9.58
C CYS A 500 -5.18 6.77 -8.98
N TRP A 501 -6.08 6.73 -7.99
CA TRP A 501 -6.51 7.91 -7.27
C TRP A 501 -5.33 8.60 -6.57
N ASN A 502 -4.44 7.86 -5.90
CA ASN A 502 -3.25 8.46 -5.29
C ASN A 502 -2.28 9.04 -6.34
N ALA A 503 -2.07 8.34 -7.46
CA ALA A 503 -1.23 8.81 -8.55
C ALA A 503 -1.80 10.06 -9.23
N SER A 504 -3.13 10.23 -9.27
CA SER A 504 -3.75 11.39 -9.93
C SER A 504 -3.30 12.71 -9.31
N ILE A 505 -3.15 12.79 -8.00
CA ILE A 505 -2.75 14.00 -7.27
C ILE A 505 -1.38 14.52 -7.73
N VAL A 506 -0.43 13.61 -7.92
CA VAL A 506 0.93 13.96 -8.35
C VAL A 506 1.00 14.12 -9.86
N SER A 507 0.16 13.42 -10.61
CA SER A 507 0.19 13.43 -12.07
C SER A 507 -0.57 14.61 -12.71
N GLU A 508 -1.56 15.18 -12.00
CA GLU A 508 -2.41 16.26 -12.50
C GLU A 508 -1.86 17.67 -12.20
N TYR A 509 -0.87 17.76 -11.30
CA TYR A 509 -0.19 19.00 -10.91
C TYR A 509 1.31 18.72 -10.79
N VAL A 510 2.13 19.47 -11.50
CA VAL A 510 3.59 19.32 -11.44
C VAL A 510 4.31 20.64 -11.61
N ASN A 511 5.39 20.81 -10.85
CA ASN A 511 6.38 21.84 -11.09
C ASN A 511 7.53 21.25 -11.92
N PHE A 512 7.72 21.75 -13.14
CA PHE A 512 8.77 21.31 -14.04
C PHE A 512 9.44 22.51 -14.71
N GLY A 513 10.76 22.63 -14.57
CA GLY A 513 11.54 23.71 -15.18
C GLY A 513 11.12 25.10 -14.70
N GLY A 514 10.70 25.22 -13.44
CA GLY A 514 10.20 26.47 -12.84
C GLY A 514 8.80 26.88 -13.30
N LYS A 515 8.12 26.04 -14.11
CA LYS A 515 6.73 26.27 -14.54
C LYS A 515 5.82 25.23 -13.89
N VAL A 516 4.71 25.70 -13.33
CA VAL A 516 3.66 24.83 -12.83
C VAL A 516 2.76 24.41 -14.00
N LEU A 517 2.79 23.13 -14.34
CA LEU A 517 1.90 22.52 -15.31
C LEU A 517 0.75 21.85 -14.57
N THR A 518 -0.48 22.23 -14.91
CA THR A 518 -1.70 21.65 -14.32
C THR A 518 -2.67 21.20 -15.39
N THR A 519 -3.49 20.20 -15.05
CA THR A 519 -4.62 19.77 -15.85
C THR A 519 -5.86 19.77 -14.98
N LYS A 520 -7.04 19.99 -15.56
CA LYS A 520 -8.30 20.01 -14.79
C LYS A 520 -8.52 18.66 -14.11
N GLY A 521 -8.56 18.62 -12.80
CA GLY A 521 -8.82 17.41 -12.03
C GLY A 521 -8.86 17.66 -10.52
N LEU A 522 -9.41 16.71 -9.78
CA LEU A 522 -9.47 16.76 -8.33
C LEU A 522 -8.08 16.73 -7.70
N GLY A 523 -7.16 15.99 -8.31
CA GLY A 523 -5.77 15.92 -7.90
C GLY A 523 -5.07 17.27 -8.05
N SER A 524 -5.33 18.01 -9.14
CA SER A 524 -4.78 19.35 -9.32
C SER A 524 -5.30 20.34 -8.29
N LEU A 525 -6.58 20.25 -7.93
CA LEU A 525 -7.19 21.10 -6.90
C LEU A 525 -6.57 20.84 -5.52
N ILE A 526 -6.40 19.56 -5.15
CA ILE A 526 -5.76 19.17 -3.89
C ILE A 526 -4.31 19.68 -3.85
N SER A 527 -3.52 19.44 -4.90
CA SER A 527 -2.12 19.87 -4.96
C SER A 527 -1.96 21.40 -4.94
N THR A 528 -2.81 22.13 -5.66
CA THR A 528 -2.83 23.61 -5.66
C THR A 528 -3.25 24.16 -4.29
N ALA A 529 -4.25 23.55 -3.66
CA ALA A 529 -4.69 23.93 -2.33
C ALA A 529 -3.60 23.68 -1.28
N THR A 530 -2.88 22.57 -1.39
CA THR A 530 -1.71 22.27 -0.56
C THR A 530 -0.63 23.33 -0.75
N GLU A 531 -0.20 23.62 -1.98
CA GLU A 531 0.87 24.60 -2.24
C GLU A 531 0.53 26.00 -1.71
N ARG A 532 -0.70 26.47 -1.95
CA ARG A 532 -1.19 27.78 -1.49
C ARG A 532 -1.52 27.79 0.02
N GLY A 533 -1.58 26.62 0.65
CA GLY A 533 -2.12 26.45 2.01
C GLY A 533 -3.57 26.93 2.13
N ASN A 534 -4.39 26.69 1.10
CA ASN A 534 -5.85 26.85 1.15
C ASN A 534 -6.45 25.60 1.80
N TYR A 535 -6.45 25.60 3.13
CA TYR A 535 -6.95 24.47 3.93
C TYR A 535 -8.44 24.15 3.69
N PRO A 536 -9.35 25.13 3.48
CA PRO A 536 -10.72 24.84 3.07
C PRO A 536 -10.84 24.02 1.79
N MET A 537 -10.14 24.42 0.74
CA MET A 537 -10.18 23.70 -0.52
C MET A 537 -9.50 22.33 -0.43
N LEU A 538 -8.42 22.22 0.36
CA LEU A 538 -7.74 20.95 0.64
C LEU A 538 -8.69 19.95 1.32
N LEU A 539 -9.43 20.41 2.33
CA LEU A 539 -10.40 19.60 3.05
C LEU A 539 -11.54 19.15 2.13
N LEU A 540 -12.12 20.09 1.36
CA LEU A 540 -13.21 19.80 0.43
C LEU A 540 -12.79 18.77 -0.63
N GLY A 541 -11.65 19.00 -1.30
CA GLY A 541 -11.13 18.11 -2.33
C GLY A 541 -10.87 16.70 -1.79
N THR A 542 -10.32 16.60 -0.57
CA THR A 542 -10.06 15.32 0.09
C THR A 542 -11.35 14.58 0.45
N ILE A 543 -12.37 15.28 0.99
CA ILE A 543 -13.66 14.67 1.31
C ILE A 543 -14.35 14.16 0.03
N VAL A 544 -14.36 14.95 -1.03
CA VAL A 544 -14.97 14.53 -2.31
C VAL A 544 -14.25 13.32 -2.88
N MET A 545 -12.91 13.31 -2.84
CA MET A 545 -12.12 12.17 -3.30
C MET A 545 -12.45 10.90 -2.51
N CYS A 546 -12.45 10.97 -1.17
CA CYS A 546 -12.81 9.84 -0.31
C CYS A 546 -14.24 9.35 -0.58
N THR A 547 -15.18 10.28 -0.77
CA THR A 547 -16.58 9.96 -1.08
C THR A 547 -16.67 9.21 -2.40
N PHE A 548 -16.01 9.69 -3.46
CA PHE A 548 -15.96 9.01 -4.74
C PHE A 548 -15.38 7.59 -4.63
N VAL A 549 -14.24 7.43 -3.95
CA VAL A 549 -13.60 6.12 -3.75
C VAL A 549 -14.55 5.16 -3.00
N VAL A 550 -15.13 5.61 -1.88
CA VAL A 550 -16.06 4.81 -1.07
C VAL A 550 -17.33 4.46 -1.87
N CYS A 551 -17.87 5.39 -2.65
CA CYS A 551 -19.02 5.15 -3.52
C CYS A 551 -18.71 4.09 -4.58
N ILE A 552 -17.56 4.18 -5.26
CA ILE A 552 -17.14 3.19 -6.26
C ILE A 552 -16.91 1.82 -5.59
N ASN A 553 -16.26 1.79 -4.43
CA ASN A 553 -16.04 0.56 -3.67
C ASN A 553 -17.37 -0.13 -3.33
N ASN A 554 -18.38 0.65 -2.95
CA ASN A 554 -19.68 0.12 -2.58
C ASN A 554 -20.55 -0.28 -3.79
N ILE A 555 -20.58 0.53 -4.84
CA ILE A 555 -21.50 0.34 -5.97
C ILE A 555 -20.94 -0.67 -6.97
N VAL A 556 -19.63 -0.62 -7.24
CA VAL A 556 -18.98 -1.41 -8.28
C VAL A 556 -18.30 -2.64 -7.67
N TRP A 557 -17.31 -2.42 -6.80
CA TRP A 557 -16.45 -3.52 -6.35
C TRP A 557 -17.18 -4.56 -5.50
N LYS A 558 -18.00 -4.14 -4.54
CA LYS A 558 -18.79 -5.09 -3.74
C LYS A 558 -19.69 -5.98 -4.61
N ARG A 559 -20.29 -5.43 -5.67
CA ARG A 559 -21.13 -6.21 -6.60
C ARG A 559 -20.30 -7.21 -7.41
N LEU A 560 -19.13 -6.80 -7.88
CA LEU A 560 -18.21 -7.69 -8.61
C LEU A 560 -17.68 -8.82 -7.72
N TYR A 561 -17.36 -8.55 -6.46
CA TYR A 561 -17.00 -9.58 -5.49
C TYR A 561 -18.16 -10.55 -5.20
N ALA A 562 -19.40 -10.05 -5.09
CA ALA A 562 -20.56 -10.91 -4.92
C ALA A 562 -20.72 -11.89 -6.10
N LEU A 563 -20.62 -11.37 -7.33
CA LEU A 563 -20.65 -12.18 -8.54
C LEU A 563 -19.54 -13.24 -8.58
N SER A 564 -18.35 -12.88 -8.08
CA SER A 564 -17.22 -13.79 -7.95
C SER A 564 -17.52 -14.94 -6.99
N ASP A 565 -18.09 -14.64 -5.82
CA ASP A 565 -18.41 -15.66 -4.81
C ASP A 565 -19.56 -16.58 -5.26
N ASP A 566 -20.55 -16.06 -5.98
CA ASP A 566 -21.76 -16.82 -6.37
C ASP A 566 -21.56 -17.68 -7.63
N LYS A 567 -20.79 -17.20 -8.62
CA LYS A 567 -20.73 -17.82 -9.96
C LYS A 567 -19.40 -18.48 -10.30
N PHE A 568 -18.30 -18.01 -9.71
CA PHE A 568 -16.95 -18.34 -10.16
C PHE A 568 -16.11 -19.08 -9.11
N LYS A 569 -16.76 -19.51 -8.03
CA LYS A 569 -16.10 -20.25 -6.97
C LYS A 569 -15.89 -21.71 -7.40
N ILE A 570 -14.65 -22.04 -7.73
CA ILE A 570 -14.22 -23.42 -7.92
C ILE A 570 -14.05 -24.00 -6.51
N GLU A 571 -15.09 -24.67 -6.00
CA GLU A 571 -14.95 -25.51 -4.82
C GLU A 571 -14.19 -26.76 -5.26
N LEU A 572 -12.94 -26.87 -4.81
CA LEU A 572 -12.16 -28.11 -4.84
C LEU A 572 -12.59 -29.01 -3.69
#